data_AF-A0A348P5Z1-F1
#
_entry.id   AF-A0A348P5Z1-F1
#
_cell.length_a   1.000
_cell.length_b   1.000
_cell.length_c   1.000
_cell.angle_alpha   90.00
_cell.angle_beta   90.00
_cell.angle_gamma   90.00
#
_symmetry.space_group_name_H-M   'P 1'
#
loop_
_entity.id
_entity.type
_entity.pdbx_description
1 polymer ?
#
loop_
_entity_poly.entity_id
_entity_poly.type
_entity_poly.pdbx_seq_one_letter_code
_entity_poly.pdbx_strand_id
1 'polypeptide(L)'
;MNLRYKKLLFCIILCIILIFTSAQLSFALNDGEAERPSVYDILTDGENELLCISKYGNIESYPENSAEGIASANEQGADIVMVSVKKTADGVIVLFKDDNLSRMCADASGSSVDKTINEVSFEELKGYNLKNGKGGINSVITAYSVPTLEDIIREFSGKAVLLIEGGWRFRDEIKEIILANNARSSVILLADKADKDTAQWIAGEGKDLLVFTHYNGTVIWNSSVAVKRSGNFGAKGILLTSGNPYSTTFSKSVAGKTGKNLKAVADMTDKKLCGKREDTLTYLEDMTSRGFSVFITDNVQQFTLYKERLSFSRERLAGLIEKANNADLSTCSAKVANSFNKQVSVASKLLDTSVCALELDNCCTALNTAILDLSDSVKSTKGDLTVSAGRIIAAVIIVIAFIASEIIFEHYKNRNITLRHQGKLRKKRKKKDIELP
;
A
#
# COMPACT_ATOMS: atom_id res chain seq x y z
N MET A 1 29.97 -18.08 62.32
CA MET A 1 30.41 -17.58 61.00
C MET A 1 30.99 -16.18 61.17
N ASN A 2 32.27 -15.98 60.80
CA ASN A 2 33.04 -14.74 61.05
C ASN A 2 32.37 -13.52 60.39
N LEU A 3 32.42 -12.34 61.03
CA LEU A 3 31.73 -11.13 60.54
C LEU A 3 32.13 -10.74 59.11
N ARG A 4 33.37 -11.05 58.72
CA ARG A 4 33.89 -10.91 57.35
C ARG A 4 33.14 -11.77 56.33
N TYR A 5 32.78 -13.01 56.67
CA TYR A 5 32.02 -13.89 55.77
C TYR A 5 30.57 -13.41 55.59
N LYS A 6 29.96 -12.81 56.61
CA LYS A 6 28.61 -12.23 56.48
C LYS A 6 28.59 -11.03 55.52
N LYS A 7 29.61 -10.17 55.58
CA LYS A 7 29.76 -9.02 54.66
C LYS A 7 30.04 -9.48 53.23
N LEU A 8 30.90 -10.49 53.05
CA LEU A 8 31.20 -11.05 51.74
C LEU A 8 29.95 -11.71 51.11
N LEU A 9 29.21 -12.50 51.89
CA LEU A 9 27.98 -13.14 51.44
C LEU A 9 26.91 -12.10 51.04
N PHE A 10 26.78 -11.02 51.82
CA PHE A 10 25.86 -9.92 51.52
C PHE A 10 26.23 -9.21 50.20
N CYS A 11 27.52 -8.94 49.97
CA CYS A 11 27.97 -8.33 48.71
C CYS A 11 27.72 -9.25 47.49
N ILE A 12 27.95 -10.56 47.64
CA ILE A 12 27.69 -11.54 46.56
C ILE A 12 26.19 -11.59 46.23
N ILE A 13 25.33 -11.64 47.25
CA ILE A 13 23.88 -11.63 47.06
C ILE A 13 23.43 -10.33 46.38
N LEU A 14 23.98 -9.18 46.80
CA LEU A 14 23.66 -7.89 46.19
C LEU A 14 24.11 -7.80 44.73
N CYS A 15 25.28 -8.34 44.38
CA CYS A 15 25.75 -8.43 42.99
C CYS A 15 24.86 -9.35 42.15
N ILE A 16 24.42 -10.50 42.68
CA ILE A 16 23.51 -11.40 41.98
C ILE A 16 22.15 -10.73 41.74
N ILE A 17 21.62 -9.99 42.73
CA ILE A 17 20.38 -9.22 42.59
C ILE A 17 20.55 -8.13 41.52
N LEU A 18 21.67 -7.38 41.54
CA LEU A 18 21.93 -6.35 40.54
C LEU A 18 22.01 -6.92 39.12
N ILE A 19 22.69 -8.05 38.93
CA ILE A 19 22.77 -8.77 37.64
C ILE A 19 21.38 -9.27 37.21
N PHE A 20 20.57 -9.78 38.14
CA PHE A 20 19.20 -10.21 37.85
C PHE A 20 18.30 -9.02 37.48
N THR A 21 18.44 -7.88 38.15
CA THR A 21 17.65 -6.68 37.83
C THR A 21 18.06 -6.05 36.50
N SER A 22 19.35 -6.09 36.12
CA SER A 22 19.78 -5.63 34.80
C SER A 22 19.31 -6.55 33.68
N ALA A 23 19.28 -7.87 33.91
CA ALA A 23 18.76 -8.83 32.94
C ALA A 23 17.24 -8.68 32.72
N GLN A 24 16.47 -8.40 33.78
CA GLN A 24 15.04 -8.13 33.69
C GLN A 24 14.74 -6.80 32.97
N LEU A 25 15.60 -5.78 33.14
CA LEU A 25 15.49 -4.51 32.43
C LEU A 25 15.78 -4.66 30.93
N SER A 26 16.69 -5.56 30.53
CA SER A 26 16.91 -5.89 29.12
C SER A 26 15.73 -6.63 28.47
N PHE A 27 14.95 -7.41 29.23
CA PHE A 27 13.71 -8.02 28.73
C PHE A 27 12.55 -7.03 28.67
N ALA A 28 12.50 -6.05 29.56
CA ALA A 28 11.45 -5.02 29.59
C ALA A 28 11.65 -3.89 28.57
N LEU A 29 12.87 -3.72 28.01
CA LEU A 29 13.15 -2.78 26.91
C LEU A 29 12.90 -3.38 25.52
N ASN A 30 12.40 -4.61 25.43
CA ASN A 30 11.66 -5.06 24.26
C ASN A 30 10.24 -4.48 24.37
N ASP A 31 10.15 -3.13 24.35
CA ASP A 31 8.88 -2.45 24.08
C ASP A 31 8.30 -3.10 22.83
N GLY A 32 7.06 -3.55 22.92
CA GLY A 32 6.40 -4.36 21.90
C GLY A 32 6.24 -3.61 20.58
N GLU A 33 7.30 -3.55 19.77
CA GLU A 33 7.13 -3.50 18.33
C GLU A 33 6.35 -4.76 17.96
N ALA A 34 5.13 -4.57 17.48
CA ALA A 34 4.38 -5.66 16.88
C ALA A 34 5.29 -6.30 15.82
N GLU A 35 5.59 -7.59 16.00
CA GLU A 35 6.44 -8.34 15.08
C GLU A 35 5.84 -8.21 13.67
N ARG A 36 6.60 -7.62 12.73
CA ARG A 36 6.12 -7.45 11.35
C ARG A 36 5.80 -8.82 10.77
N PRO A 37 4.67 -8.98 10.05
CA PRO A 37 4.31 -10.27 9.46
C PRO A 37 5.41 -10.73 8.51
N SER A 38 5.71 -12.03 8.50
CA SER A 38 6.74 -12.55 7.60
C SER A 38 6.26 -12.45 6.15
N VAL A 39 7.19 -12.51 5.18
CA VAL A 39 6.84 -12.57 3.76
C VAL A 39 5.88 -13.72 3.46
N TYR A 40 6.05 -14.86 4.15
CA TYR A 40 5.14 -15.99 4.02
C TYR A 40 3.71 -15.60 4.41
N ASP A 41 3.53 -15.01 5.59
CA ASP A 41 2.22 -14.59 6.11
C ASP A 41 1.59 -13.53 5.20
N ILE A 42 2.38 -12.56 4.72
CA ILE A 42 1.88 -11.54 3.78
C ILE A 42 1.35 -12.18 2.49
N LEU A 43 2.02 -13.21 1.99
CA LEU A 43 1.65 -13.91 0.76
C LEU A 43 0.52 -14.93 0.96
N THR A 44 0.39 -15.56 2.13
CA THR A 44 -0.61 -16.63 2.37
C THR A 44 -1.87 -16.14 3.06
N ASP A 45 -1.75 -15.21 4.01
CA ASP A 45 -2.85 -14.81 4.90
C ASP A 45 -3.51 -13.51 4.44
N GLY A 46 -2.90 -12.87 3.44
CA GLY A 46 -3.49 -11.75 2.71
C GLY A 46 -3.34 -10.40 3.41
N GLU A 47 -2.31 -10.25 4.24
CA GLU A 47 -1.96 -8.98 4.87
C GLU A 47 -1.74 -7.87 3.84
N ASN A 48 -2.10 -6.64 4.20
CA ASN A 48 -2.09 -5.48 3.30
C ASN A 48 -0.73 -4.77 3.21
N GLU A 49 0.35 -5.45 3.59
CA GLU A 49 1.70 -4.90 3.50
C GLU A 49 2.25 -4.93 2.08
N LEU A 50 3.10 -3.94 1.78
CA LEU A 50 3.84 -3.90 0.53
C LEU A 50 5.15 -4.69 0.66
N LEU A 51 5.47 -5.47 -0.37
CA LEU A 51 6.73 -6.23 -0.44
C LEU A 51 7.69 -5.61 -1.45
N CYS A 52 8.92 -5.38 -1.00
CA CYS A 52 10.06 -4.94 -1.79
C CYS A 52 10.85 -6.16 -2.29
N ILE A 53 11.10 -6.21 -3.60
CA ILE A 53 11.96 -7.21 -4.22
C ILE A 53 13.17 -6.51 -4.82
N SER A 54 14.38 -6.83 -4.33
CA SER A 54 15.62 -6.39 -4.96
C SER A 54 15.96 -7.28 -6.15
N LYS A 55 16.20 -6.70 -7.33
CA LYS A 55 16.52 -7.47 -8.54
C LYS A 55 18.00 -7.81 -8.62
N TYR A 56 18.30 -9.10 -8.57
CA TYR A 56 19.64 -9.68 -8.62
C TYR A 56 20.56 -9.26 -7.48
N GLY A 57 19.98 -8.81 -6.35
CA GLY A 57 20.71 -8.31 -5.18
C GLY A 57 21.12 -6.84 -5.32
N ASN A 58 21.97 -6.37 -4.41
CA ASN A 58 22.53 -5.02 -4.43
C ASN A 58 23.60 -4.88 -5.53
N ILE A 59 23.13 -4.68 -6.76
CA ILE A 59 23.96 -4.52 -7.95
C ILE A 59 24.76 -3.21 -8.01
N GLU A 60 24.52 -2.26 -7.10
CA GLU A 60 25.32 -1.03 -7.04
C GLU A 60 26.70 -1.31 -6.45
N SER A 61 26.78 -2.26 -5.51
CA SER A 61 28.01 -2.57 -4.76
C SER A 61 28.59 -3.95 -5.08
N TYR A 62 27.76 -4.90 -5.53
CA TYR A 62 28.14 -6.29 -5.73
C TYR A 62 27.74 -6.80 -7.13
N PRO A 63 28.36 -7.88 -7.63
CA PRO A 63 27.92 -8.54 -8.86
C PRO A 63 26.46 -8.99 -8.77
N GLU A 64 25.72 -8.90 -9.88
CA GLU A 64 24.38 -9.48 -9.95
C GLU A 64 24.40 -10.98 -9.61
N ASN A 65 23.40 -11.42 -8.83
CA ASN A 65 23.21 -12.80 -8.37
C ASN A 65 24.35 -13.37 -7.48
N SER A 66 25.21 -12.52 -6.91
CA SER A 66 26.21 -12.93 -5.91
C SER A 66 25.57 -13.14 -4.53
N ALA A 67 26.22 -13.96 -3.69
CA ALA A 67 25.80 -14.17 -2.29
C ALA A 67 25.85 -12.85 -1.49
N GLU A 68 26.90 -12.07 -1.73
CA GLU A 68 27.13 -10.77 -1.09
C GLU A 68 26.10 -9.74 -1.52
N GLY A 69 25.71 -9.76 -2.80
CA GLY A 69 24.62 -8.94 -3.31
C GLY A 69 23.28 -9.28 -2.65
N ILE A 70 23.01 -10.56 -2.39
CA ILE A 70 21.80 -11.01 -1.66
C ILE A 70 21.84 -10.52 -0.21
N ALA A 71 22.94 -10.78 0.51
CA ALA A 71 23.10 -10.33 1.89
C ALA A 71 22.91 -8.82 2.02
N SER A 72 23.59 -8.05 1.17
CA SER A 72 23.53 -6.59 1.20
C SER A 72 22.14 -6.06 0.83
N ALA A 73 21.42 -6.67 -0.13
CA ALA A 73 20.06 -6.27 -0.45
C ALA A 73 19.10 -6.49 0.72
N ASN A 74 19.23 -7.62 1.42
CA ASN A 74 18.44 -7.92 2.61
C ASN A 74 18.73 -6.92 3.74
N GLU A 75 20.00 -6.58 3.97
CA GLU A 75 20.42 -5.56 4.95
C GLU A 75 19.88 -4.15 4.61
N GLN A 76 19.69 -3.83 3.33
CA GLN A 76 19.08 -2.57 2.89
C GLN A 76 17.56 -2.52 3.04
N GLY A 77 16.93 -3.61 3.46
CA GLY A 77 15.49 -3.70 3.71
C GLY A 77 14.67 -4.28 2.57
N ALA A 78 15.27 -5.00 1.63
CA ALA A 78 14.51 -5.80 0.66
C ALA A 78 13.83 -6.96 1.40
N ASP A 79 12.52 -7.14 1.21
CA ASP A 79 11.79 -8.26 1.80
C ASP A 79 12.10 -9.57 1.06
N ILE A 80 12.36 -9.47 -0.25
CA ILE A 80 12.67 -10.59 -1.15
C ILE A 80 13.86 -10.18 -2.04
N VAL A 81 14.71 -11.14 -2.41
CA VAL A 81 15.75 -10.95 -3.44
C VAL A 81 15.44 -11.84 -4.64
N MET A 82 15.22 -11.23 -5.80
CA MET A 82 15.04 -11.98 -7.05
C MET A 82 16.39 -12.38 -7.62
N VAL A 83 16.58 -13.66 -7.92
CA VAL A 83 17.80 -14.20 -8.52
C VAL A 83 17.45 -15.03 -9.75
N SER A 84 18.34 -15.04 -10.74
CA SER A 84 18.22 -15.90 -11.91
C SER A 84 19.03 -17.18 -11.73
N VAL A 85 18.57 -18.28 -12.32
CA VAL A 85 19.30 -19.56 -12.28
C VAL A 85 19.56 -20.16 -13.66
N LYS A 86 20.69 -20.88 -13.76
CA LYS A 86 21.08 -21.73 -14.89
C LYS A 86 21.58 -23.07 -14.38
N LYS A 87 21.76 -24.02 -15.31
CA LYS A 87 22.32 -25.33 -15.02
C LYS A 87 23.64 -25.50 -15.77
N THR A 88 24.68 -25.91 -15.03
CA THR A 88 26.02 -26.21 -15.58
C THR A 88 26.00 -27.51 -16.39
N ALA A 89 27.10 -27.79 -17.10
CA ALA A 89 27.24 -29.01 -17.92
C ALA A 89 27.08 -30.31 -17.11
N ASP A 90 27.52 -30.30 -15.85
CA ASP A 90 27.45 -31.39 -14.88
C ASP A 90 26.17 -31.39 -14.03
N GLY A 91 25.20 -30.53 -14.36
CA GLY A 91 23.85 -30.58 -13.78
C GLY A 91 23.65 -29.77 -12.50
N VAL A 92 24.61 -28.94 -12.08
CA VAL A 92 24.49 -28.11 -10.87
C VAL A 92 23.70 -26.84 -11.18
N ILE A 93 22.71 -26.52 -10.34
CA ILE A 93 21.93 -25.28 -10.47
C ILE A 93 22.70 -24.15 -9.80
N VAL A 94 23.02 -23.12 -10.58
CA VAL A 94 23.82 -21.97 -10.15
C VAL A 94 23.06 -20.66 -10.36
N LEU A 95 23.40 -19.64 -9.57
CA LEU A 95 22.83 -18.31 -9.67
C LEU A 95 23.49 -17.54 -10.83
N PHE A 96 22.84 -17.56 -11.97
CA PHE A 96 23.33 -16.92 -13.19
C PHE A 96 22.16 -16.62 -14.14
N LYS A 97 22.27 -15.54 -14.91
CA LYS A 97 21.19 -15.09 -15.81
C LYS A 97 21.44 -15.44 -17.27
N ASP A 98 22.64 -15.19 -17.75
CA ASP A 98 22.96 -15.30 -19.17
C ASP A 98 23.24 -16.73 -19.59
N ASP A 99 23.13 -17.02 -20.89
CA ASP A 99 23.62 -18.29 -21.43
C ASP A 99 25.14 -18.28 -21.60
N ASN A 100 25.75 -17.12 -21.84
CA ASN A 100 27.20 -16.97 -22.04
C ASN A 100 27.84 -16.22 -20.85
N LEU A 101 29.02 -16.66 -20.44
CA LEU A 101 29.74 -16.16 -19.27
C LEU A 101 30.39 -14.77 -19.49
N SER A 102 30.56 -14.31 -20.73
CA SER A 102 31.43 -13.18 -21.08
C SER A 102 31.04 -11.86 -20.42
N ARG A 103 29.73 -11.61 -20.24
CA ARG A 103 29.25 -10.39 -19.59
C ARG A 103 29.64 -10.34 -18.11
N MET A 104 29.52 -11.45 -17.39
CA MET A 104 29.59 -11.48 -15.93
C MET A 104 30.86 -12.12 -15.37
N CYS A 105 31.59 -12.92 -16.14
CA CYS A 105 32.74 -13.66 -15.65
C CYS A 105 34.03 -13.21 -16.31
N ALA A 106 35.10 -13.23 -15.52
CA ALA A 106 36.48 -13.15 -15.98
C ALA A 106 37.27 -14.36 -15.45
N ASP A 107 38.23 -14.83 -16.23
CA ASP A 107 39.17 -15.86 -15.79
C ASP A 107 40.24 -15.29 -14.83
N ALA A 108 41.12 -16.17 -14.34
CA ALA A 108 42.21 -15.79 -13.43
C ALA A 108 43.22 -14.79 -14.05
N SER A 109 43.27 -14.65 -15.38
CA SER A 109 44.10 -13.65 -16.07
C SER A 109 43.41 -12.27 -16.17
N GLY A 110 42.13 -12.21 -15.81
CA GLY A 110 41.29 -11.03 -15.92
C GLY A 110 40.58 -10.90 -17.28
N SER A 111 40.59 -11.94 -18.11
CA SER A 111 39.98 -11.92 -19.44
C SER A 111 38.52 -12.38 -19.39
N SER A 112 37.64 -11.80 -20.22
CA SER A 112 36.24 -12.24 -20.31
C SER A 112 36.15 -13.69 -20.79
N VAL A 113 35.26 -14.48 -20.17
CA VAL A 113 35.09 -15.90 -20.51
C VAL A 113 34.04 -16.07 -21.61
N ASP A 114 34.45 -16.39 -22.83
CA ASP A 114 33.52 -16.70 -23.93
C ASP A 114 33.19 -18.20 -23.99
N LYS A 115 32.38 -18.64 -23.02
CA LYS A 115 31.82 -20.00 -22.95
C LYS A 115 30.36 -19.93 -22.57
N THR A 116 29.58 -20.92 -22.97
CA THR A 116 28.20 -21.03 -22.52
C THR A 116 28.09 -21.83 -21.22
N ILE A 117 27.10 -21.51 -20.37
CA ILE A 117 26.97 -22.10 -19.03
C ILE A 117 26.77 -23.62 -19.07
N ASN A 118 26.17 -24.15 -20.14
CA ASN A 118 25.96 -25.58 -20.35
C ASN A 118 27.18 -26.32 -20.92
N GLU A 119 28.29 -25.62 -21.19
CA GLU A 119 29.58 -26.21 -21.60
C GLU A 119 30.58 -26.29 -20.45
N VAL A 120 30.28 -25.66 -19.31
CA VAL A 120 31.20 -25.49 -18.17
C VAL A 120 30.71 -26.31 -16.99
N SER A 121 31.59 -27.08 -16.35
CA SER A 121 31.30 -27.78 -15.09
C SER A 121 31.27 -26.79 -13.93
N PHE A 122 30.60 -27.12 -12.82
CA PHE A 122 30.61 -26.24 -11.65
C PHE A 122 32.03 -26.04 -11.09
N GLU A 123 32.87 -27.08 -11.13
CA GLU A 123 34.26 -26.97 -10.65
C GLU A 123 35.10 -26.01 -11.50
N GLU A 124 34.91 -26.02 -12.82
CA GLU A 124 35.55 -25.02 -13.69
C GLU A 124 34.99 -23.61 -13.43
N LEU A 125 33.67 -23.49 -13.22
CA LEU A 125 33.00 -22.21 -12.96
C LEU A 125 33.53 -21.50 -11.70
N LYS A 126 33.93 -22.26 -10.66
CA LYS A 126 34.58 -21.72 -9.46
C LYS A 126 35.92 -21.03 -9.75
N GLY A 127 36.59 -21.40 -10.84
CA GLY A 127 37.83 -20.77 -11.27
C GLY A 127 37.66 -19.38 -11.88
N TYR A 128 36.42 -18.92 -12.05
CA TYR A 128 36.10 -17.62 -12.60
C TYR A 128 35.61 -16.64 -11.53
N ASN A 129 35.90 -15.38 -11.78
CA ASN A 129 35.52 -14.26 -10.93
C ASN A 129 34.37 -13.49 -11.56
N LEU A 130 33.39 -13.13 -10.73
CA LEU A 130 32.29 -12.26 -11.12
C LEU A 130 32.77 -10.82 -11.32
N LYS A 131 32.18 -10.15 -12.29
CA LYS A 131 32.34 -8.72 -12.57
C LYS A 131 31.27 -7.94 -11.82
N ASN A 132 31.63 -6.78 -11.28
CA ASN A 132 30.74 -6.00 -10.43
C ASN A 132 29.48 -5.49 -11.14
N GLY A 133 28.41 -5.29 -10.38
CA GLY A 133 27.11 -4.83 -10.83
C GLY A 133 26.53 -5.67 -11.97
N LYS A 134 26.08 -5.01 -13.05
CA LYS A 134 25.50 -5.66 -14.24
C LYS A 134 26.58 -6.24 -15.19
N GLY A 135 27.84 -6.31 -14.78
CA GLY A 135 28.96 -6.78 -15.59
C GLY A 135 29.20 -5.91 -16.84
N GLY A 136 29.92 -6.47 -17.81
CA GLY A 136 30.35 -5.80 -19.03
C GLY A 136 31.87 -5.74 -19.19
N ILE A 137 32.32 -5.17 -20.31
CA ILE A 137 33.75 -5.14 -20.66
C ILE A 137 34.58 -4.24 -19.74
N ASN A 138 33.98 -3.20 -19.17
CA ASN A 138 34.64 -2.20 -18.33
C ASN A 138 34.37 -2.39 -16.83
N SER A 139 33.71 -3.48 -16.45
CA SER A 139 33.35 -3.70 -15.05
C SER A 139 34.53 -4.23 -14.23
N VAL A 140 34.62 -3.79 -12.99
CA VAL A 140 35.64 -4.24 -12.04
C VAL A 140 35.47 -5.73 -11.80
N ILE A 141 36.57 -6.49 -11.92
CA ILE A 141 36.61 -7.91 -11.59
C ILE A 141 36.71 -8.02 -10.07
N THR A 142 35.85 -8.83 -9.47
CA THR A 142 35.77 -9.02 -8.02
C THR A 142 36.46 -10.31 -7.60
N ALA A 143 36.53 -10.58 -6.30
CA ALA A 143 36.96 -11.88 -5.78
C ALA A 143 35.80 -12.88 -5.61
N TYR A 144 34.58 -12.48 -5.99
CA TYR A 144 33.38 -13.29 -5.80
C TYR A 144 33.22 -14.29 -6.94
N SER A 145 32.71 -15.48 -6.63
CA SER A 145 32.45 -16.55 -7.59
C SER A 145 30.95 -16.77 -7.78
N VAL A 146 30.56 -17.48 -8.85
CA VAL A 146 29.16 -17.86 -9.08
C VAL A 146 28.71 -18.87 -8.02
N PRO A 147 27.69 -18.57 -7.20
CA PRO A 147 27.25 -19.50 -6.15
C PRO A 147 26.25 -20.54 -6.69
N THR A 148 26.14 -21.68 -6.01
CA THR A 148 25.07 -22.65 -6.28
C THR A 148 23.77 -22.20 -5.65
N LEU A 149 22.63 -22.62 -6.21
CA LEU A 149 21.33 -22.35 -5.60
C LEU A 149 21.19 -23.02 -4.22
N GLU A 150 21.73 -24.24 -4.07
CA GLU A 150 21.65 -24.97 -2.81
C GLU A 150 22.44 -24.28 -1.68
N ASP A 151 23.65 -23.79 -1.97
CA ASP A 151 24.44 -23.06 -0.98
C ASP A 151 23.74 -21.78 -0.54
N ILE A 152 23.16 -21.04 -1.48
CA ILE A 152 22.41 -19.81 -1.20
C ILE A 152 21.16 -20.10 -0.38
N ILE A 153 20.39 -21.13 -0.72
CA ILE A 153 19.23 -21.53 0.08
C ILE A 153 19.65 -21.89 1.50
N ARG A 154 20.72 -22.69 1.65
CA ARG A 154 21.22 -23.09 2.98
C ARG A 154 21.71 -21.90 3.81
N GLU A 155 22.32 -20.90 3.18
CA GLU A 155 22.87 -19.73 3.85
C GLU A 155 21.78 -18.71 4.27
N PHE A 156 20.79 -18.48 3.40
CA PHE A 156 19.82 -17.40 3.53
C PHE A 156 18.42 -17.84 3.97
N SER A 157 18.13 -19.14 4.04
CA SER A 157 16.83 -19.62 4.57
C SER A 157 16.60 -19.09 6.00
N GLY A 158 15.43 -18.49 6.22
CA GLY A 158 15.08 -17.79 7.46
C GLY A 158 15.68 -16.39 7.63
N LYS A 159 16.58 -15.95 6.73
CA LYS A 159 17.17 -14.59 6.74
C LYS A 159 16.63 -13.70 5.63
N ALA A 160 16.44 -14.28 4.44
CA ALA A 160 15.90 -13.62 3.26
C ALA A 160 14.99 -14.58 2.49
N VAL A 161 14.03 -14.04 1.75
CA VAL A 161 13.22 -14.82 0.81
C VAL A 161 13.78 -14.64 -0.61
N LEU A 162 13.93 -15.73 -1.34
CA LEU A 162 14.42 -15.72 -2.72
C LEU A 162 13.27 -15.84 -3.70
N LEU A 163 13.25 -15.02 -4.75
CA LEU A 163 12.40 -15.21 -5.92
C LEU A 163 13.24 -15.75 -7.08
N ILE A 164 13.00 -16.99 -7.50
CA ILE A 164 13.79 -17.66 -8.53
C ILE A 164 13.20 -17.39 -9.92
N GLU A 165 13.91 -16.59 -10.72
CA GLU A 165 13.65 -16.32 -12.14
C GLU A 165 14.41 -17.32 -13.03
N GLY A 166 13.81 -17.71 -14.16
CA GLY A 166 14.46 -18.58 -15.16
C GLY A 166 14.62 -20.05 -14.75
N GLY A 167 14.14 -20.42 -13.56
CA GLY A 167 14.22 -21.77 -12.99
C GLY A 167 13.06 -22.69 -13.35
N TRP A 168 12.01 -22.22 -14.03
CA TRP A 168 10.78 -23.00 -14.24
C TRP A 168 10.99 -24.34 -14.96
N ARG A 169 11.93 -24.38 -15.91
CA ARG A 169 12.36 -25.62 -16.60
C ARG A 169 13.07 -26.64 -15.69
N PHE A 170 13.59 -26.20 -14.54
CA PHE A 170 14.27 -27.02 -13.54
C PHE A 170 13.45 -27.14 -12.24
N ARG A 171 12.15 -26.79 -12.27
CA ARG A 171 11.30 -26.66 -11.07
C ARG A 171 11.28 -27.89 -10.17
N ASP A 172 11.37 -29.10 -10.74
CA ASP A 172 11.39 -30.34 -9.94
C ASP A 172 12.71 -30.51 -9.21
N GLU A 173 13.85 -30.24 -9.87
CA GLU A 173 15.18 -30.24 -9.25
C GLU A 173 15.25 -29.15 -8.15
N ILE A 174 14.73 -27.94 -8.43
CA ILE A 174 14.69 -26.85 -7.44
C ILE A 174 13.77 -27.20 -6.27
N LYS A 175 12.62 -27.85 -6.51
CA LYS A 175 11.73 -28.35 -5.46
C LYS A 175 12.51 -29.27 -4.52
N GLU A 176 13.23 -30.26 -5.04
CA GLU A 176 14.03 -31.17 -4.20
C GLU A 176 15.05 -30.41 -3.34
N ILE A 177 15.75 -29.41 -3.90
CA ILE A 177 16.67 -28.54 -3.13
C ILE A 177 15.93 -27.81 -2.00
N ILE A 178 14.76 -27.22 -2.29
CA ILE A 178 13.93 -26.52 -1.30
C ILE A 178 13.50 -27.49 -0.18
N LEU A 179 13.08 -28.71 -0.54
CA LEU A 179 12.60 -29.70 0.44
C LEU A 179 13.74 -30.19 1.33
N ALA A 180 14.89 -30.52 0.73
CA ALA A 180 16.07 -31.00 1.44
C ALA A 180 16.59 -29.98 2.47
N ASN A 181 16.41 -28.69 2.19
CA ASN A 181 16.87 -27.59 3.04
C ASN A 181 15.75 -26.97 3.92
N ASN A 182 14.55 -27.55 3.96
CA ASN A 182 13.39 -27.03 4.69
C ASN A 182 13.04 -25.56 4.38
N ALA A 183 13.28 -25.11 3.15
CA ALA A 183 13.22 -23.70 2.76
C ALA A 183 11.90 -23.28 2.10
N ARG A 184 10.79 -23.97 2.38
CA ARG A 184 9.48 -23.75 1.72
C ARG A 184 8.95 -22.32 1.89
N SER A 185 9.22 -21.70 3.04
CA SER A 185 8.82 -20.32 3.34
C SER A 185 9.85 -19.28 2.87
N SER A 186 11.03 -19.71 2.40
CA SER A 186 12.13 -18.83 2.00
C SER A 186 12.38 -18.82 0.49
N VAL A 187 11.62 -19.58 -0.30
CA VAL A 187 11.79 -19.62 -1.76
C VAL A 187 10.45 -19.52 -2.47
N ILE A 188 10.40 -18.60 -3.44
CA ILE A 188 9.30 -18.39 -4.38
C ILE A 188 9.81 -18.76 -5.77
N LEU A 189 9.08 -19.63 -6.47
CA LEU A 189 9.37 -19.95 -7.87
C LEU A 189 8.58 -19.03 -8.80
N LEU A 190 9.24 -18.39 -9.76
CA LEU A 190 8.56 -17.65 -10.83
C LEU A 190 8.31 -18.60 -12.02
N ALA A 191 7.03 -18.90 -12.26
CA ALA A 191 6.60 -19.61 -13.45
C ALA A 191 6.56 -18.69 -14.68
N ASP A 192 7.02 -19.21 -15.82
CA ASP A 192 7.11 -18.47 -17.09
C ASP A 192 5.76 -17.93 -17.57
N LYS A 193 4.66 -18.59 -17.20
CA LYS A 193 3.29 -18.23 -17.58
C LYS A 193 2.23 -18.89 -16.71
N ALA A 194 1.05 -18.29 -16.66
CA ALA A 194 -0.16 -18.90 -16.11
C ALA A 194 -0.86 -19.80 -17.14
N ASP A 195 -0.37 -21.02 -17.32
CA ASP A 195 -0.95 -22.03 -18.22
C ASP A 195 -1.35 -23.33 -17.50
N LYS A 196 -1.76 -24.35 -18.28
CA LYS A 196 -2.25 -25.62 -17.73
C LYS A 196 -1.14 -26.42 -17.04
N ASP A 197 0.10 -26.39 -17.54
CA ASP A 197 1.23 -27.08 -16.92
C ASP A 197 1.54 -26.47 -15.56
N THR A 198 1.58 -25.13 -15.49
CA THR A 198 1.71 -24.40 -14.22
C THR A 198 0.59 -24.75 -13.24
N ALA A 199 -0.65 -24.81 -13.70
CA ALA A 199 -1.79 -25.18 -12.85
C ALA A 199 -1.66 -26.58 -12.26
N GLN A 200 -1.31 -27.56 -13.11
CA GLN A 200 -1.18 -28.95 -12.72
C GLN A 200 -0.03 -29.16 -11.75
N TRP A 201 1.10 -28.48 -11.99
CA TRP A 201 2.26 -28.57 -11.12
C TRP A 201 1.98 -27.95 -9.75
N ILE A 202 1.40 -26.74 -9.68
CA ILE A 202 1.03 -26.12 -8.39
C ILE A 202 0.02 -26.99 -7.64
N ALA A 203 -0.97 -27.59 -8.31
CA ALA A 203 -1.95 -28.45 -7.64
C ALA A 203 -1.38 -29.82 -7.18
N GLY A 204 -0.27 -30.26 -7.77
CA GLY A 204 0.37 -31.55 -7.50
C GLY A 204 1.69 -31.39 -6.75
N GLU A 205 2.79 -31.53 -7.48
CA GLU A 205 4.17 -31.53 -6.96
C GLU A 205 4.55 -30.25 -6.19
N GLY A 206 3.96 -29.11 -6.56
CA GLY A 206 4.27 -27.79 -6.01
C GLY A 206 3.30 -27.27 -4.95
N LYS A 207 2.36 -28.10 -4.47
CA LYS A 207 1.22 -27.64 -3.62
C LYS A 207 1.60 -26.89 -2.35
N ASP A 208 2.77 -27.18 -1.78
CA ASP A 208 3.25 -26.60 -0.52
C ASP A 208 4.35 -25.54 -0.76
N LEU A 209 4.55 -25.12 -2.02
CA LEU A 209 5.56 -24.13 -2.40
C LEU A 209 4.92 -22.79 -2.77
N LEU A 210 5.67 -21.72 -2.55
CA LEU A 210 5.28 -20.39 -3.02
C LEU A 210 5.59 -20.27 -4.51
N VAL A 211 4.56 -19.94 -5.30
CA VAL A 211 4.71 -19.77 -6.75
C VAL A 211 4.14 -18.44 -7.19
N PHE A 212 4.94 -17.68 -7.93
CA PHE A 212 4.49 -16.54 -8.69
C PHE A 212 4.31 -16.95 -10.15
N THR A 213 3.37 -16.32 -10.85
CA THR A 213 3.15 -16.53 -12.29
C THR A 213 3.50 -15.26 -13.05
N HIS A 214 3.83 -15.39 -14.33
CA HIS A 214 4.07 -14.24 -15.19
C HIS A 214 2.98 -14.06 -16.25
N TYR A 215 2.65 -12.81 -16.56
CA TYR A 215 1.83 -12.43 -17.68
C TYR A 215 2.33 -11.13 -18.32
N ASN A 216 2.64 -11.20 -19.62
CA ASN A 216 2.94 -10.04 -20.45
C ASN A 216 1.75 -9.72 -21.38
N GLY A 217 1.22 -8.51 -21.34
CA GLY A 217 0.10 -8.14 -22.20
C GLY A 217 -0.37 -6.70 -22.06
N THR A 218 -1.31 -6.29 -22.92
CA THR A 218 -1.72 -4.89 -23.05
C THR A 218 -3.21 -4.63 -22.76
N VAL A 219 -4.04 -5.67 -22.89
CA VAL A 219 -5.51 -5.55 -22.93
C VAL A 219 -6.14 -6.08 -21.64
N ILE A 220 -6.94 -5.23 -21.00
CA ILE A 220 -7.60 -5.44 -19.71
C ILE A 220 -8.29 -6.79 -19.58
N TRP A 221 -8.96 -7.26 -20.63
CA TRP A 221 -9.69 -8.53 -20.60
C TRP A 221 -8.73 -9.71 -20.45
N ASN A 222 -7.68 -9.78 -21.27
CA ASN A 222 -6.69 -10.85 -21.18
C ASN A 222 -5.90 -10.80 -19.86
N SER A 223 -5.50 -9.60 -19.43
CA SER A 223 -4.79 -9.43 -18.14
C SER A 223 -5.66 -9.86 -16.96
N SER A 224 -6.95 -9.54 -17.00
CA SER A 224 -7.92 -9.97 -16.00
C SER A 224 -8.12 -11.48 -15.97
N VAL A 225 -8.12 -12.14 -17.14
CA VAL A 225 -8.23 -13.59 -17.25
C VAL A 225 -6.97 -14.24 -16.66
N ALA A 226 -5.79 -13.70 -16.96
CA ALA A 226 -4.53 -14.19 -16.41
C ALA A 226 -4.51 -14.07 -14.87
N VAL A 227 -4.88 -12.91 -14.32
CA VAL A 227 -4.99 -12.71 -12.85
C VAL A 227 -5.91 -13.73 -12.20
N LYS A 228 -7.14 -13.90 -12.71
CA LYS A 228 -8.10 -14.87 -12.16
C LYS A 228 -7.58 -16.29 -12.25
N ARG A 229 -6.96 -16.64 -13.38
CA ARG A 229 -6.38 -17.95 -13.63
C ARG A 229 -5.27 -18.25 -12.63
N SER A 230 -4.33 -17.33 -12.42
CA SER A 230 -3.25 -17.47 -11.44
C SER A 230 -3.79 -17.68 -10.03
N GLY A 231 -4.80 -16.91 -9.62
CA GLY A 231 -5.46 -17.11 -8.32
C GLY A 231 -6.10 -18.48 -8.19
N ASN A 232 -6.78 -18.97 -9.23
CA ASN A 232 -7.39 -20.30 -9.25
C ASN A 232 -6.36 -21.44 -9.19
N PHE A 233 -5.12 -21.20 -9.62
CA PHE A 233 -4.05 -22.19 -9.53
C PHE A 233 -3.48 -22.31 -8.12
N GLY A 234 -3.75 -21.34 -7.24
CA GLY A 234 -3.11 -21.24 -5.92
C GLY A 234 -1.79 -20.46 -5.93
N ALA A 235 -1.47 -19.76 -7.03
CA ALA A 235 -0.31 -18.87 -7.07
C ALA A 235 -0.48 -17.74 -6.04
N LYS A 236 0.65 -17.28 -5.48
CA LYS A 236 0.69 -16.22 -4.45
C LYS A 236 0.95 -14.83 -5.03
N GLY A 237 1.50 -14.78 -6.24
CA GLY A 237 1.72 -13.54 -6.97
C GLY A 237 1.55 -13.71 -8.48
N ILE A 238 1.23 -12.61 -9.16
CA ILE A 238 1.28 -12.51 -10.61
C ILE A 238 2.11 -11.29 -11.01
N LEU A 239 3.26 -11.55 -11.64
CA LEU A 239 4.07 -10.54 -12.32
C LEU A 239 3.37 -10.11 -13.59
N LEU A 240 2.97 -8.84 -13.62
CA LEU A 240 2.31 -8.23 -14.77
C LEU A 240 3.31 -7.32 -15.48
N THR A 241 3.57 -7.59 -16.76
CA THR A 241 4.49 -6.76 -17.56
C THR A 241 3.86 -6.27 -18.86
N SER A 242 4.40 -5.17 -19.37
CA SER A 242 4.09 -4.62 -20.69
C SER A 242 5.07 -3.51 -21.08
N GLY A 243 5.53 -3.51 -22.32
CA GLY A 243 6.30 -2.38 -22.89
C GLY A 243 5.45 -1.22 -23.40
N ASN A 244 4.13 -1.41 -23.52
CA ASN A 244 3.22 -0.38 -24.03
C ASN A 244 2.80 0.60 -22.92
N PRO A 245 3.01 1.92 -23.08
CA PRO A 245 2.62 2.93 -22.09
C PRO A 245 1.09 3.07 -21.90
N TYR A 246 0.31 2.69 -22.90
CA TYR A 246 -1.16 2.70 -22.85
C TYR A 246 -1.74 1.36 -22.40
N SER A 247 -0.90 0.46 -21.90
CA SER A 247 -1.34 -0.85 -21.41
C SER A 247 -2.32 -0.70 -20.26
N THR A 248 -3.44 -1.39 -20.39
CA THR A 248 -4.46 -1.48 -19.34
C THR A 248 -4.19 -2.59 -18.33
N THR A 249 -3.10 -3.35 -18.51
CA THR A 249 -2.62 -4.38 -17.58
C THR A 249 -2.33 -3.83 -16.19
N PHE A 250 -1.85 -2.59 -16.09
CA PHE A 250 -1.56 -1.93 -14.81
C PHE A 250 -2.78 -1.16 -14.26
N SER A 251 -3.99 -1.39 -14.76
CA SER A 251 -5.17 -0.67 -14.27
C SER A 251 -5.66 -1.22 -12.92
N LYS A 252 -6.31 -0.36 -12.13
CA LYS A 252 -6.98 -0.75 -10.88
C LYS A 252 -7.99 -1.89 -11.06
N SER A 253 -8.63 -1.95 -12.22
CA SER A 253 -9.56 -3.02 -12.59
C SER A 253 -8.91 -4.39 -12.80
N VAL A 254 -7.62 -4.44 -13.14
CA VAL A 254 -6.85 -5.69 -13.28
C VAL A 254 -6.28 -6.10 -11.93
N ALA A 255 -5.54 -5.20 -11.27
CA ALA A 255 -4.94 -5.49 -9.97
C ALA A 255 -6.00 -5.76 -8.89
N GLY A 256 -7.13 -5.04 -8.89
CA GLY A 256 -8.24 -5.32 -7.96
C GLY A 256 -8.87 -6.71 -8.09
N LYS A 257 -8.56 -7.49 -9.14
CA LYS A 257 -9.01 -8.89 -9.28
C LYS A 257 -8.12 -9.89 -8.55
N THR A 258 -6.98 -9.49 -8.01
CA THR A 258 -6.13 -10.40 -7.24
C THR A 258 -6.79 -10.78 -5.90
N GLY A 259 -7.62 -9.90 -5.33
CA GLY A 259 -8.28 -10.15 -4.06
C GLY A 259 -7.27 -10.27 -2.92
N LYS A 260 -7.58 -11.10 -1.90
CA LYS A 260 -6.71 -11.30 -0.73
C LYS A 260 -5.60 -12.33 -0.95
N ASN A 261 -5.86 -13.36 -1.76
CA ASN A 261 -5.03 -14.57 -1.84
C ASN A 261 -3.97 -14.53 -2.95
N LEU A 262 -3.91 -13.45 -3.72
CA LEU A 262 -2.96 -13.24 -4.81
C LEU A 262 -2.48 -11.79 -4.74
N LYS A 263 -1.19 -11.56 -4.99
CA LYS A 263 -0.62 -10.23 -5.09
C LYS A 263 -0.37 -9.83 -6.54
N ALA A 264 -0.66 -8.58 -6.90
CA ALA A 264 -0.22 -7.99 -8.15
C ALA A 264 1.23 -7.52 -8.01
N VAL A 265 2.12 -8.07 -8.84
CA VAL A 265 3.55 -7.81 -8.81
C VAL A 265 3.93 -6.94 -10.02
N ALA A 266 4.71 -5.87 -9.78
CA ALA A 266 5.23 -4.98 -10.82
C ALA A 266 6.76 -4.99 -10.82
N ASP A 267 7.36 -5.08 -12.01
CA ASP A 267 8.80 -4.88 -12.18
C ASP A 267 9.08 -3.46 -12.67
N MET A 268 9.63 -2.62 -11.80
CA MET A 268 9.92 -1.21 -12.06
C MET A 268 11.36 -0.97 -12.55
N THR A 269 12.23 -1.99 -12.48
CA THR A 269 13.67 -1.90 -12.81
C THR A 269 13.95 -1.60 -14.28
N ASP A 270 13.02 -1.95 -15.17
CA ASP A 270 13.06 -1.58 -16.58
C ASP A 270 11.70 -1.01 -16.99
N LYS A 271 11.70 0.23 -17.47
CA LYS A 271 10.50 0.90 -17.97
C LYS A 271 9.84 0.14 -19.13
N LYS A 272 10.54 -0.74 -19.84
CA LYS A 272 9.94 -1.64 -20.86
C LYS A 272 9.12 -2.78 -20.25
N LEU A 273 9.22 -3.01 -18.94
CA LEU A 273 8.42 -4.00 -18.21
C LEU A 273 7.20 -3.35 -17.54
N CYS A 274 7.25 -2.06 -17.20
CA CYS A 274 6.21 -1.36 -16.44
C CYS A 274 5.41 -0.29 -17.23
N GLY A 275 5.24 -0.47 -18.54
CA GLY A 275 4.48 0.47 -19.37
C GLY A 275 5.10 1.87 -19.40
N LYS A 276 6.42 1.93 -19.54
CA LYS A 276 7.26 3.14 -19.53
C LYS A 276 7.28 3.93 -18.21
N ARG A 277 6.73 3.37 -17.12
CA ARG A 277 6.94 3.91 -15.77
C ARG A 277 8.38 3.68 -15.34
N GLU A 278 9.00 4.71 -14.78
CA GLU A 278 10.36 4.65 -14.25
C GLU A 278 10.34 4.23 -12.79
N ASP A 279 11.48 3.73 -12.30
CA ASP A 279 11.67 3.35 -10.90
C ASP A 279 11.81 4.60 -10.02
N THR A 280 10.68 5.23 -9.70
CA THR A 280 10.62 6.45 -8.90
C THR A 280 9.45 6.38 -7.92
N LEU A 281 9.57 7.12 -6.81
CA LEU A 281 8.50 7.25 -5.82
C LEU A 281 7.15 7.66 -6.42
N THR A 282 7.13 8.53 -7.43
CA THR A 282 5.89 8.96 -8.10
C THR A 282 5.16 7.79 -8.76
N TYR A 283 5.89 6.93 -9.47
CA TYR A 283 5.27 5.76 -10.11
C TYR A 283 5.00 4.64 -9.12
N LEU A 284 5.77 4.54 -8.03
CA LEU A 284 5.47 3.64 -6.93
C LEU A 284 4.13 3.99 -6.27
N GLU A 285 3.87 5.28 -6.02
CA GLU A 285 2.58 5.76 -5.52
C GLU A 285 1.44 5.51 -6.53
N ASP A 286 1.65 5.79 -7.82
CA ASP A 286 0.67 5.50 -8.89
C ASP A 286 0.30 4.01 -8.90
N MET A 287 1.28 3.12 -8.88
CA MET A 287 1.07 1.68 -8.92
C MET A 287 0.43 1.13 -7.65
N THR A 288 0.84 1.64 -6.48
CA THR A 288 0.20 1.31 -5.20
C THR A 288 -1.27 1.73 -5.19
N SER A 289 -1.61 2.93 -5.70
CA SER A 289 -3.01 3.41 -5.80
C SER A 289 -3.89 2.54 -6.72
N ARG A 290 -3.26 1.81 -7.65
CA ARG A 290 -3.90 0.86 -8.56
C ARG A 290 -4.04 -0.53 -7.93
N GLY A 291 -3.48 -0.79 -6.77
CA GLY A 291 -3.59 -2.06 -6.05
C GLY A 291 -2.45 -3.05 -6.30
N PHE A 292 -1.31 -2.57 -6.81
CA PHE A 292 -0.08 -3.36 -6.76
C PHE A 292 0.49 -3.34 -5.34
N SER A 293 0.96 -4.50 -4.87
CA SER A 293 1.45 -4.67 -3.50
C SER A 293 2.81 -5.36 -3.41
N VAL A 294 3.39 -5.75 -4.54
CA VAL A 294 4.73 -6.34 -4.59
C VAL A 294 5.49 -5.66 -5.73
N PHE A 295 6.70 -5.21 -5.45
CA PHE A 295 7.46 -4.37 -6.36
C PHE A 295 8.88 -4.85 -6.50
N ILE A 296 9.31 -5.09 -7.73
CA ILE A 296 10.71 -5.31 -8.06
C ILE A 296 11.32 -3.96 -8.40
N THR A 297 12.33 -3.55 -7.64
CA THR A 297 12.94 -2.21 -7.71
C THR A 297 14.46 -2.29 -7.56
N ASP A 298 15.16 -1.38 -8.23
CA ASP A 298 16.60 -1.13 -8.04
C ASP A 298 16.82 -0.15 -6.86
N ASN A 299 15.75 0.51 -6.34
CA ASN A 299 15.81 1.54 -5.29
C ASN A 299 15.27 1.05 -3.93
N VAL A 300 15.83 -0.03 -3.38
CA VAL A 300 15.38 -0.68 -2.14
C VAL A 300 15.19 0.32 -0.98
N GLN A 301 16.17 1.19 -0.73
CA GLN A 301 16.11 2.15 0.38
C GLN A 301 14.97 3.16 0.23
N GLN A 302 14.71 3.66 -0.98
CA GLN A 302 13.60 4.58 -1.23
C GLN A 302 12.25 3.88 -1.00
N PHE A 303 12.16 2.59 -1.34
CA PHE A 303 10.98 1.78 -1.07
C PHE A 303 10.78 1.57 0.44
N THR A 304 11.84 1.29 1.20
CA THR A 304 11.78 1.16 2.67
C THR A 304 11.25 2.43 3.31
N LEU A 305 11.77 3.60 2.92
CA LEU A 305 11.26 4.91 3.38
C LEU A 305 9.77 5.11 3.03
N TYR A 306 9.33 4.60 1.88
CA TYR A 306 7.92 4.63 1.49
C TYR A 306 7.04 3.74 2.38
N LYS A 307 7.49 2.52 2.74
CA LYS A 307 6.80 1.64 3.71
C LYS A 307 6.69 2.30 5.08
N GLU A 308 7.75 2.95 5.55
CA GLU A 308 7.75 3.69 6.82
C GLU A 308 6.73 4.84 6.81
N ARG A 309 6.70 5.63 5.72
CA ARG A 309 5.68 6.68 5.55
C ARG A 309 4.27 6.12 5.57
N LEU A 310 4.01 5.00 4.90
CA LEU A 310 2.70 4.34 4.92
C LEU A 310 2.30 3.93 6.34
N SER A 311 3.22 3.31 7.08
CA SER A 311 3.01 2.85 8.45
C SER A 311 2.69 4.03 9.38
N PHE A 312 3.50 5.10 9.30
CA PHE A 312 3.27 6.34 10.04
C PHE A 312 1.91 6.97 9.73
N SER A 313 1.52 7.04 8.45
CA SER A 313 0.22 7.59 8.06
C SER A 313 -0.95 6.71 8.54
N ARG A 314 -0.79 5.38 8.62
CA ARG A 314 -1.80 4.47 9.19
C ARG A 314 -1.93 4.65 10.71
N GLU A 315 -0.83 4.72 11.45
CA GLU A 315 -0.84 4.98 12.90
C GLU A 315 -1.51 6.31 13.21
N ARG A 316 -1.16 7.37 12.46
CA ARG A 316 -1.80 8.67 12.57
C ARG A 316 -3.30 8.60 12.29
N LEU A 317 -3.73 7.86 11.26
CA LEU A 317 -5.15 7.68 10.93
C LEU A 317 -5.89 6.94 12.05
N ALA A 318 -5.30 5.88 12.59
CA ALA A 318 -5.85 5.10 13.70
C ALA A 318 -6.06 5.99 14.95
N GLY A 319 -5.05 6.78 15.32
CA GLY A 319 -5.18 7.73 16.43
C GLY A 319 -6.23 8.83 16.20
N LEU A 320 -6.41 9.28 14.95
CA LEU A 320 -7.50 10.22 14.60
C LEU A 320 -8.88 9.56 14.69
N ILE A 321 -9.01 8.30 14.27
CA ILE A 321 -10.26 7.53 14.40
C ILE A 321 -10.62 7.35 15.88
N GLU A 322 -9.64 7.02 16.73
CA GLU A 322 -9.86 6.91 18.18
C GLU A 322 -10.35 8.24 18.77
N LYS A 323 -9.66 9.36 18.45
CA LYS A 323 -10.09 10.70 18.86
C LYS A 323 -11.50 11.03 18.36
N ALA A 324 -11.81 10.68 17.11
CA ALA A 324 -13.12 10.93 16.52
C ALA A 324 -14.23 10.12 17.18
N ASN A 325 -13.98 8.86 17.53
CA ASN A 325 -14.93 8.00 18.24
C ASN A 325 -15.23 8.51 19.66
N ASN A 326 -14.31 9.26 20.27
CA ASN A 326 -14.48 9.87 21.58
C ASN A 326 -15.04 11.31 21.53
N ALA A 327 -15.37 11.84 20.35
CA ALA A 327 -15.87 13.21 20.21
C ALA A 327 -17.31 13.35 20.74
N ASP A 328 -17.57 14.40 21.51
CA ASP A 328 -18.92 14.73 21.97
C ASP A 328 -19.72 15.43 20.85
N LEU A 329 -20.75 14.74 20.36
CA LEU A 329 -21.64 15.23 19.30
C LEU A 329 -22.95 15.82 19.84
N SER A 330 -23.15 15.86 21.16
CA SER A 330 -24.43 16.25 21.79
C SER A 330 -24.87 17.68 21.47
N THR A 331 -23.91 18.56 21.21
CA THR A 331 -24.13 19.98 20.90
C THR A 331 -24.22 20.27 19.40
N CYS A 332 -23.97 19.28 18.55
CA CYS A 332 -23.94 19.43 17.11
C CYS A 332 -25.31 19.24 16.46
N SER A 333 -25.53 19.87 15.31
CA SER A 333 -26.72 19.58 14.48
C SER A 333 -26.64 18.16 13.91
N ALA A 334 -27.80 17.52 13.67
CA ALA A 334 -27.87 16.18 13.08
C ALA A 334 -27.14 16.10 11.72
N LYS A 335 -27.13 17.18 10.92
CA LYS A 335 -26.41 17.23 9.65
C LYS A 335 -24.89 17.15 9.84
N VAL A 336 -24.36 17.89 10.81
CA VAL A 336 -22.92 17.89 11.13
C VAL A 336 -22.51 16.53 11.70
N ALA A 337 -23.25 16.00 12.67
CA ALA A 337 -22.98 14.69 13.25
C ALA A 337 -23.01 13.57 12.19
N ASN A 338 -23.99 13.57 11.28
CA ASN A 338 -24.06 12.58 10.21
C ASN A 338 -22.89 12.69 9.22
N SER A 339 -22.49 13.91 8.85
CA SER A 339 -21.33 14.14 7.97
C SER A 339 -20.03 13.68 8.63
N PHE A 340 -19.86 13.97 9.92
CA PHE A 340 -18.71 13.53 10.71
C PHE A 340 -18.64 12.00 10.81
N ASN A 341 -19.72 11.34 11.21
CA ASN A 341 -19.76 9.87 11.30
C ASN A 341 -19.50 9.19 9.95
N LYS A 342 -19.96 9.78 8.85
CA LYS A 342 -19.61 9.31 7.50
C LYS A 342 -18.11 9.38 7.26
N GLN A 343 -17.44 10.46 7.66
CA GLN A 343 -15.99 10.61 7.52
C GLN A 343 -15.22 9.60 8.38
N VAL A 344 -15.66 9.35 9.62
CA VAL A 344 -15.09 8.30 10.49
C VAL A 344 -15.23 6.92 9.87
N SER A 345 -16.39 6.61 9.29
CA SER A 345 -16.61 5.33 8.58
C SER A 345 -15.71 5.18 7.35
N VAL A 346 -15.51 6.24 6.57
CA VAL A 346 -14.57 6.25 5.45
C VAL A 346 -13.13 6.01 5.92
N ALA A 347 -12.70 6.69 6.98
CA ALA A 347 -11.37 6.54 7.57
C ALA A 347 -11.13 5.12 8.09
N SER A 348 -12.09 4.57 8.84
CA SER A 348 -12.00 3.21 9.39
C SER A 348 -11.85 2.16 8.29
N LYS A 349 -12.63 2.29 7.20
CA LYS A 349 -12.51 1.40 6.05
C LYS A 349 -11.15 1.51 5.35
N LEU A 350 -10.60 2.73 5.26
CA LEU A 350 -9.32 2.98 4.61
C LEU A 350 -8.15 2.37 5.39
N LEU A 351 -8.23 2.38 6.73
CA LEU A 351 -7.21 1.82 7.62
C LEU A 351 -6.95 0.34 7.32
N ASP A 352 -7.99 -0.42 6.97
CA ASP A 352 -7.92 -1.86 6.66
C ASP A 352 -7.74 -2.15 5.16
N THR A 353 -7.49 -1.13 4.33
CA THR A 353 -7.32 -1.29 2.88
C THR A 353 -5.87 -1.03 2.46
N SER A 354 -5.34 -1.84 1.54
CA SER A 354 -4.07 -1.53 0.86
C SER A 354 -4.24 -0.31 -0.06
N VAL A 355 -3.62 0.80 0.31
CA VAL A 355 -3.71 2.11 -0.39
C VAL A 355 -2.37 2.83 -0.37
N CYS A 356 -2.20 3.86 -1.21
CA CYS A 356 -0.98 4.66 -1.24
C CYS A 356 -0.95 5.72 -0.14
N ALA A 357 0.26 6.22 0.17
CA ALA A 357 0.48 7.19 1.24
C ALA A 357 -0.33 8.48 1.06
N LEU A 358 -0.46 8.97 -0.18
CA LEU A 358 -1.24 10.17 -0.48
C LEU A 358 -2.73 10.00 -0.12
N GLU A 359 -3.33 8.83 -0.34
CA GLU A 359 -4.73 8.57 0.03
C GLU A 359 -4.90 8.57 1.56
N LEU A 360 -3.96 7.98 2.30
CA LEU A 360 -3.95 8.02 3.78
C LEU A 360 -3.78 9.45 4.30
N ASP A 361 -2.83 10.21 3.75
CA ASP A 361 -2.53 11.59 4.18
C ASP A 361 -3.73 12.53 3.94
N ASN A 362 -4.41 12.38 2.80
CA ASN A 362 -5.63 13.11 2.49
C ASN A 362 -6.76 12.74 3.46
N CYS A 363 -6.91 11.46 3.80
CA CYS A 363 -7.92 11.00 4.76
C CYS A 363 -7.64 11.52 6.17
N CYS A 364 -6.37 11.43 6.62
CA CYS A 364 -5.89 12.01 7.88
C CYS A 364 -6.21 13.51 7.96
N THR A 365 -5.93 14.26 6.89
CA THR A 365 -6.19 15.69 6.84
C THR A 365 -7.68 15.98 6.94
N ALA A 366 -8.49 15.30 6.12
CA ALA A 366 -9.94 15.50 6.12
C ALA A 366 -10.62 15.12 7.45
N LEU A 367 -10.21 14.01 8.09
CA LEU A 367 -10.73 13.62 9.40
C LEU A 367 -10.29 14.59 10.50
N ASN A 368 -9.03 15.03 10.48
CA ASN A 368 -8.53 16.00 11.45
C ASN A 368 -9.25 17.35 11.33
N THR A 369 -9.48 17.85 10.11
CA THR A 369 -10.29 19.06 9.89
C THR A 369 -11.70 18.87 10.44
N ALA A 370 -12.35 17.73 10.19
CA ALA A 370 -13.68 17.46 10.71
C ALA A 370 -13.73 17.43 12.25
N ILE A 371 -12.68 16.93 12.92
CA ILE A 371 -12.56 16.97 14.39
C ILE A 371 -12.41 18.41 14.89
N LEU A 372 -11.59 19.24 14.22
CA LEU A 372 -11.40 20.63 14.60
C LEU A 372 -12.68 21.45 14.41
N ASP A 373 -13.39 21.26 13.30
CA ASP A 373 -14.65 21.96 13.02
C ASP A 373 -15.74 21.65 14.07
N LEU A 374 -15.77 20.42 14.61
CA LEU A 374 -16.63 20.09 15.76
C LEU A 374 -16.28 20.97 16.96
N SER A 375 -14.99 21.07 17.31
CA SER A 375 -14.53 21.83 18.48
C SER A 375 -14.81 23.33 18.39
N ASP A 376 -14.80 23.90 17.19
CA ASP A 376 -15.13 25.30 16.96
C ASP A 376 -16.64 25.56 16.89
N SER A 377 -17.43 24.59 16.40
CA SER A 377 -18.90 24.67 16.45
C SER A 377 -19.47 24.69 17.88
N VAL A 378 -18.78 24.01 18.81
CA VAL A 378 -19.08 24.05 20.26
C VAL A 378 -18.83 25.45 20.85
N LYS A 379 -17.88 26.23 20.29
CA LYS A 379 -17.59 27.61 20.73
C LYS A 379 -18.53 28.65 20.12
N SER A 380 -19.14 28.37 18.97
CA SER A 380 -19.99 29.33 18.25
C SER A 380 -21.46 29.38 18.72
N THR A 381 -21.88 28.50 19.64
CA THR A 381 -23.25 28.50 20.18
C THR A 381 -23.45 29.52 21.30
N LYS A 382 -23.23 30.80 20.99
CA LYS A 382 -23.91 31.93 21.66
C LYS A 382 -24.34 32.95 20.62
N GLY A 383 -25.45 32.64 19.96
CA GLY A 383 -26.24 33.59 19.19
C GLY A 383 -25.97 33.58 17.70
N ASP A 384 -26.56 32.63 16.99
CA ASP A 384 -26.92 32.90 15.60
C ASP A 384 -28.37 32.43 15.38
N LEU A 385 -29.29 33.38 15.43
CA LEU A 385 -30.70 33.16 15.14
C LEU A 385 -30.82 32.99 13.63
N THR A 386 -30.83 31.74 13.15
CA THR A 386 -31.08 31.45 11.74
C THR A 386 -32.51 31.89 11.38
N VAL A 387 -32.64 33.05 10.74
CA VAL A 387 -33.91 33.52 10.17
C VAL A 387 -34.18 32.73 8.89
N SER A 388 -35.03 31.69 8.97
CA SER A 388 -35.43 30.92 7.79
C SER A 388 -36.21 31.78 6.79
N ALA A 389 -36.06 31.55 5.48
CA ALA A 389 -36.84 32.22 4.43
C ALA A 389 -38.36 32.15 4.68
N GLY A 390 -38.86 31.06 5.25
CA GLY A 390 -40.28 30.92 5.61
C GLY A 390 -40.75 31.91 6.69
N ARG A 391 -39.89 32.28 7.64
CA ARG A 391 -40.19 33.30 8.68
C ARG A 391 -40.21 34.72 8.10
N ILE A 392 -39.35 35.00 7.12
CA ILE A 392 -39.35 36.28 6.39
C ILE A 392 -40.62 36.39 5.56
N ILE A 393 -40.97 35.34 4.82
CA ILE A 393 -42.20 35.30 4.01
C ILE A 393 -43.45 35.46 4.91
N ALA A 394 -43.51 34.77 6.05
CA ALA A 394 -44.61 34.92 6.99
C ALA A 394 -44.72 36.35 7.55
N ALA A 395 -43.61 36.98 7.91
CA ALA A 395 -43.60 38.37 8.38
C ALA A 395 -44.07 39.35 7.30
N VAL A 396 -43.62 39.16 6.04
CA VAL A 396 -44.06 39.98 4.90
C VAL A 396 -45.55 39.81 4.63
N ILE A 397 -46.09 38.60 4.70
CA ILE A 397 -47.54 38.34 4.54
C ILE A 397 -48.35 39.05 5.62
N ILE A 398 -47.89 39.05 6.88
CA ILE A 398 -48.56 39.74 7.98
C ILE A 398 -48.58 41.25 7.74
N VAL A 399 -47.46 41.83 7.31
CA VAL A 399 -47.39 43.27 6.99
C VAL A 399 -48.31 43.64 5.82
N ILE A 400 -48.34 42.83 4.76
CA ILE A 400 -49.25 43.03 3.62
C ILE A 400 -50.72 42.94 4.07
N ALA A 401 -51.06 42.00 4.95
CA ALA A 401 -52.41 41.86 5.49
C ALA A 401 -52.84 43.08 6.32
N PHE A 402 -51.93 43.64 7.13
CA PHE A 402 -52.20 44.88 7.87
C PHE A 402 -52.44 46.07 6.94
N ILE A 403 -51.58 46.26 5.93
CA ILE A 403 -51.74 47.34 4.94
C ILE A 403 -53.05 47.18 4.16
N ALA A 404 -53.39 45.97 3.73
CA ALA A 404 -54.64 45.70 3.03
C ALA A 404 -55.88 45.98 3.92
N SER A 405 -55.82 45.60 5.20
CA SER A 405 -56.87 45.92 6.17
C SER A 405 -57.05 47.42 6.35
N GLU A 406 -55.96 48.18 6.41
CA GLU A 406 -55.99 49.65 6.53
C GLU A 406 -56.62 50.30 5.30
N ILE A 407 -56.24 49.87 4.09
CA ILE A 407 -56.81 50.35 2.83
C ILE A 407 -58.31 50.04 2.74
N ILE A 408 -58.73 48.82 3.13
CA ILE A 408 -60.14 48.42 3.12
C ILE A 408 -60.94 49.25 4.13
N PHE A 409 -60.41 49.46 5.33
CA PHE A 409 -61.04 50.26 6.37
C PHE A 409 -61.21 51.73 5.91
N GLU A 410 -60.18 52.29 5.28
CA GLU A 410 -60.21 53.66 4.76
C GLU A 410 -61.17 53.81 3.57
N HIS A 411 -61.25 52.80 2.69
CA HIS A 411 -62.23 52.77 1.61
C HIS A 411 -63.68 52.70 2.14
N TYR A 412 -63.95 51.88 3.17
CA TYR A 412 -65.25 51.81 3.82
C TYR A 412 -65.63 53.12 4.52
N LYS A 413 -64.68 53.75 5.23
CA LYS A 413 -64.86 55.05 5.88
C LYS A 413 -65.22 56.12 4.84
N ASN A 414 -64.49 56.18 3.72
CA ASN A 414 -64.73 57.15 2.67
C ASN A 414 -66.08 56.92 1.97
N ARG A 415 -66.46 55.68 1.68
CA ARG A 415 -67.78 55.35 1.09
C ARG A 415 -68.94 55.78 2.00
N ASN A 416 -68.81 55.61 3.31
CA ASN A 416 -69.80 56.08 4.28
C ASN A 416 -69.91 57.61 4.32
N ILE A 417 -68.80 58.33 4.15
CA ILE A 417 -68.80 59.80 4.04
C ILE A 417 -69.48 60.26 2.75
N THR A 418 -69.17 59.62 1.61
CA THR A 418 -69.79 59.94 0.31
C THR A 418 -71.31 59.70 0.34
N LEU A 419 -71.77 58.60 0.94
CA LEU A 419 -73.20 58.31 1.12
C LEU A 419 -73.90 59.34 2.01
N ARG A 420 -73.26 59.79 3.10
CA ARG A 420 -73.77 60.89 3.94
C ARG A 420 -73.84 62.22 3.17
N HIS A 421 -72.86 62.50 2.30
CA HIS A 421 -72.83 63.72 1.49
C HIS A 421 -73.91 63.70 0.38
N GLN A 422 -74.09 62.58 -0.31
CA GLN A 422 -75.17 62.38 -1.29
C GLN A 422 -76.55 62.43 -0.65
N GLY A 423 -76.72 61.89 0.57
CA GLY A 423 -77.95 62.02 1.35
C GLY A 423 -78.28 63.47 1.71
N LYS A 424 -77.28 64.28 2.07
CA LYS A 424 -77.45 65.73 2.32
C LYS A 424 -77.78 66.50 1.03
N LEU A 425 -77.16 66.17 -0.10
CA LEU A 425 -77.46 66.78 -1.41
C LEU A 425 -78.86 66.42 -1.92
N ARG A 426 -79.32 65.17 -1.74
CA ARG A 426 -80.70 64.76 -2.03
C ARG A 426 -81.73 65.49 -1.16
N LYS A 427 -81.45 65.70 0.13
CA LYS A 427 -82.29 66.53 1.01
C LYS A 427 -82.32 68.00 0.59
N LYS A 428 -81.19 68.56 0.13
CA LYS A 428 -81.14 69.93 -0.43
C LYS A 428 -81.90 70.07 -1.75
N ARG A 429 -81.81 69.09 -2.67
CA ARG A 429 -82.60 69.08 -3.93
C ARG A 429 -84.11 68.95 -3.66
N LYS A 430 -84.53 68.03 -2.78
CA LYS A 430 -85.95 67.93 -2.35
C LYS A 430 -86.47 69.21 -1.70
N LYS A 431 -85.63 70.00 -1.01
CA LYS A 431 -86.02 71.31 -0.46
C LYS A 431 -86.13 72.39 -1.54
N LYS A 432 -85.30 72.31 -2.59
CA LYS A 432 -85.29 73.27 -3.71
C LYS A 432 -86.43 73.04 -4.70
N ASP A 433 -86.85 71.79 -4.88
CA ASP A 433 -87.99 71.43 -5.77
C ASP A 433 -89.37 71.68 -5.11
N ILE A 434 -89.41 72.10 -3.84
CA ILE A 434 -90.64 72.50 -3.11
C ILE A 434 -90.77 74.05 -3.07
N GLU A 435 -89.73 74.78 -3.45
CA GLU A 435 -89.69 76.24 -3.49
C GLU A 435 -89.20 76.70 -4.87
N LEU A 436 -90.04 76.57 -5.91
CA LEU A 436 -90.08 77.44 -7.09
C LEU A 436 -91.41 77.20 -7.84
N PRO A 437 -92.12 78.27 -8.25
CA PRO A 437 -93.52 78.25 -8.71
C PRO A 437 -93.74 77.60 -10.08
#